data_AF-A0A5J4VCJ5-F1
#
_entry.id   AF-A0A5J4VCJ5-F1
#
_cell.length_a   1.000
_cell.length_b   1.000
_cell.length_c   1.000
_cell.angle_alpha   90.00
_cell.angle_beta   90.00
_cell.angle_gamma   90.00
#
_symmetry.space_group_name_H-M   'P 1'
#
loop_
_entity.id
_entity.type
_entity.pdbx_description
1 polymer ?
#
loop_
_entity_poly.entity_id
_entity_poly.type
_entity_poly.pdbx_seq_one_letter_code
_entity_poly.pdbx_strand_id
1 'polypeptide(L)'
;MWVRNLLISSSLDVDKVEHHIRIASLNARLAQQQYNTLLIAHSENSNILRQYSVLMRDLYGDDRLAIEMLCEADLMEQGNKIDLLKNEDELGQNNDIWGVYADQKEMNNQVNISEL
;
A
#
# COMPACT_ATOMS: atom_id res chain seq x y z
N MET A 1 -24.93 7.80 -62.70
CA MET A 1 -25.50 8.52 -61.54
C MET A 1 -24.63 8.22 -60.33
N TRP A 2 -23.68 9.11 -60.00
CA TRP A 2 -22.62 8.88 -59.00
C TRP A 2 -22.92 9.63 -57.70
N VAL A 3 -23.97 9.22 -56.99
CA VAL A 3 -24.35 9.83 -55.69
C VAL A 3 -24.60 8.76 -54.62
N ARG A 4 -23.68 7.80 -54.48
CA ARG A 4 -23.74 6.79 -53.40
C ARG A 4 -22.46 6.55 -52.62
N ASN A 5 -21.34 7.18 -52.98
CA ASN A 5 -20.06 6.95 -52.30
C ASN A 5 -19.61 8.10 -51.37
N LEU A 6 -20.36 9.20 -51.28
CA LEU A 6 -19.94 10.35 -50.47
C LEU A 6 -20.52 10.36 -49.04
N LEU A 7 -21.57 9.58 -48.77
CA LEU A 7 -22.24 9.56 -47.45
C LEU A 7 -21.64 8.54 -46.47
N ILE A 8 -20.77 7.63 -46.93
CA ILE A 8 -20.15 6.60 -46.08
C ILE A 8 -18.90 7.15 -45.38
N SER A 9 -18.22 8.16 -45.94
CA SER A 9 -17.03 8.77 -45.32
C SER A 9 -17.35 9.71 -44.15
N SER A 10 -18.62 10.08 -43.94
CA SER A 10 -19.09 10.85 -42.77
C SER A 10 -19.59 9.96 -41.63
N SER A 11 -19.79 8.66 -41.87
CA SER A 11 -19.85 7.65 -40.82
C SER A 11 -18.41 7.34 -40.43
N LEU A 12 -17.82 8.16 -39.55
CA LEU A 12 -16.75 7.67 -38.68
C LEU A 12 -17.15 6.26 -38.24
N ASP A 13 -16.27 5.29 -38.40
CA ASP A 13 -16.54 3.86 -38.17
C ASP A 13 -16.98 3.65 -36.71
N VAL A 14 -18.28 3.85 -36.44
CA VAL A 14 -18.87 3.86 -35.10
C VAL A 14 -18.61 2.51 -34.45
N ASP A 15 -18.68 1.43 -35.23
CA ASP A 15 -18.36 0.08 -34.78
C ASP A 15 -16.92 -0.02 -34.25
N LYS A 16 -15.94 0.57 -34.95
CA LYS A 16 -14.55 0.64 -34.43
C LYS A 16 -14.44 1.48 -33.17
N VAL A 17 -15.13 2.62 -33.10
CA VAL A 17 -15.13 3.48 -31.91
C VAL A 17 -15.70 2.71 -30.71
N GLU A 18 -16.85 2.07 -30.88
CA GLU A 18 -17.49 1.23 -29.86
C GLU A 18 -16.60 0.06 -29.43
N HIS A 19 -15.94 -0.59 -30.39
CA HIS A 19 -15.02 -1.68 -30.11
C HIS A 19 -13.84 -1.22 -29.23
N HIS A 20 -13.21 -0.09 -29.56
CA HIS A 20 -12.13 0.47 -28.75
C HIS A 20 -12.59 0.90 -27.36
N ILE A 21 -13.78 1.52 -27.25
CA ILE A 21 -14.38 1.86 -25.95
C ILE A 21 -14.53 0.60 -25.10
N ARG A 22 -15.08 -0.48 -25.66
CA ARG A 22 -15.27 -1.75 -24.93
C ARG A 22 -13.94 -2.31 -24.41
N ILE A 23 -12.89 -2.31 -25.22
CA ILE A 23 -11.56 -2.79 -24.80
C ILE A 23 -11.00 -1.91 -23.67
N ALA A 24 -11.04 -0.59 -23.83
CA ALA A 24 -10.54 0.34 -22.83
C ALA A 24 -11.28 0.19 -21.50
N SER A 25 -12.62 0.12 -21.53
CA SER A 25 -13.44 -0.10 -20.33
C SER A 25 -13.17 -1.45 -19.67
N LEU A 26 -12.95 -2.52 -20.45
CA LEU A 26 -12.60 -3.82 -19.90
C LEU A 26 -11.24 -3.77 -19.20
N ASN A 27 -10.24 -3.16 -19.83
CA ASN A 27 -8.90 -3.04 -19.26
C ASN A 27 -8.90 -2.17 -17.99
N ALA A 28 -9.68 -1.08 -17.96
CA ALA A 28 -9.85 -0.25 -16.77
C ALA A 28 -10.38 -1.08 -15.59
N ARG A 29 -11.49 -1.81 -15.83
CA ARG A 29 -12.09 -2.67 -14.81
C ARG A 29 -11.12 -3.75 -14.32
N LEU A 30 -10.38 -4.39 -15.23
CA LEU A 30 -9.40 -5.41 -14.87
C LEU A 30 -8.25 -4.83 -14.03
N ALA A 31 -7.73 -3.65 -14.39
CA ALA A 31 -6.70 -2.98 -13.60
C ALA A 31 -7.19 -2.67 -12.19
N GLN A 32 -8.41 -2.15 -12.04
CA GLN A 32 -9.03 -1.90 -10.74
C GLN A 32 -9.17 -3.18 -9.89
N GLN A 33 -9.63 -4.28 -10.51
CA GLN A 33 -9.75 -5.58 -9.83
C GLN A 33 -8.39 -6.12 -9.37
N GLN A 34 -7.34 -5.94 -10.18
CA GLN A 34 -5.98 -6.35 -9.82
C GLN A 34 -5.43 -5.53 -8.65
N TYR A 35 -5.64 -4.21 -8.64
CA TYR A 35 -5.28 -3.37 -7.50
C TYR A 35 -6.02 -3.76 -6.22
N ASN A 36 -7.32 -4.04 -6.30
CA ASN A 36 -8.09 -4.54 -5.14
C ASN A 36 -7.51 -5.87 -4.61
N THR A 37 -7.12 -6.77 -5.51
CA THR A 37 -6.49 -8.05 -5.12
C THR A 37 -5.14 -7.81 -4.42
N LEU A 38 -4.32 -6.89 -4.94
CA LEU A 38 -3.04 -6.53 -4.35
C LEU A 38 -3.20 -5.88 -2.98
N LEU A 39 -4.18 -5.01 -2.78
CA LEU A 39 -4.46 -4.40 -1.48
C LEU A 39 -4.95 -5.42 -0.45
N ILE A 40 -5.69 -6.45 -0.85
CA ILE A 40 -6.07 -7.53 0.06
C ILE A 40 -4.84 -8.35 0.48
N ALA A 41 -3.93 -8.64 -0.46
CA ALA A 41 -2.74 -9.45 -0.19
C ALA A 41 -1.65 -8.67 0.57
N HIS A 42 -1.60 -7.35 0.41
CA HIS A 42 -0.54 -6.49 0.91
C HIS A 42 -1.13 -5.20 1.51
N SER A 43 -2.05 -5.35 2.46
CA SER A 43 -2.84 -4.24 3.02
C SER A 43 -2.02 -3.15 3.69
N GLU A 44 -0.82 -3.45 4.19
CA GLU A 44 0.08 -2.49 4.85
C GLU A 44 1.08 -1.83 3.88
N ASN A 45 1.01 -2.15 2.59
CA ASN A 45 1.91 -1.58 1.59
C ASN A 45 1.37 -0.25 1.04
N SER A 46 1.81 0.86 1.67
CA SER A 46 1.42 2.22 1.29
C SER A 46 1.69 2.53 -0.19
N ASN A 47 2.76 1.99 -0.78
CA ASN A 47 3.12 2.25 -2.16
C ASN A 47 2.07 1.69 -3.13
N ILE A 48 1.49 0.51 -2.85
CA ILE A 48 0.40 -0.03 -3.67
C ILE A 48 -0.80 0.93 -3.64
N LEU A 49 -1.14 1.47 -2.46
CA LEU A 49 -2.24 2.40 -2.31
C LEU A 49 -1.97 3.74 -3.03
N ARG A 50 -0.73 4.27 -2.98
CA ARG A 50 -0.30 5.44 -3.75
C ARG A 50 -0.41 5.22 -5.26
N GLN A 51 0.00 4.07 -5.77
CA GLN A 51 -0.12 3.80 -7.22
C GLN A 51 -1.58 3.62 -7.64
N TYR A 52 -2.40 3.05 -6.77
CA TYR A 52 -3.82 2.86 -7.05
C TYR A 52 -4.57 4.20 -7.09
N SER A 53 -4.19 5.17 -6.26
CA SER A 53 -4.78 6.52 -6.32
C SER A 53 -4.51 7.23 -7.65
N VAL A 54 -3.31 7.02 -8.23
CA VAL A 54 -2.98 7.53 -9.57
C VAL A 54 -3.92 6.94 -10.63
N LEU A 55 -4.23 5.64 -10.56
CA LEU A 55 -5.23 5.02 -11.45
C LEU A 55 -6.61 5.66 -11.27
N MET A 56 -7.05 5.89 -10.03
CA MET A 56 -8.36 6.52 -9.75
C MET A 56 -8.47 7.92 -10.33
N ARG A 57 -7.42 8.72 -10.21
CA ARG A 57 -7.35 10.05 -10.81
C ARG A 57 -7.30 9.98 -12.34
N ASP A 58 -6.34 9.25 -12.89
CA ASP A 58 -6.00 9.36 -14.31
C ASP A 58 -6.98 8.61 -15.22
N LEU A 59 -7.53 7.47 -14.74
CA LEU A 59 -8.42 6.63 -15.54
C LEU A 59 -9.90 6.82 -15.20
N TYR A 60 -10.22 7.06 -13.92
CA TYR A 60 -11.60 7.20 -13.47
C TYR A 60 -12.04 8.65 -13.23
N GLY A 61 -11.09 9.60 -13.18
CA GLY A 61 -11.38 11.00 -12.87
C GLY A 61 -11.90 11.21 -11.45
N ASP A 62 -11.69 10.26 -10.54
CA ASP A 62 -12.15 10.36 -9.15
C ASP A 62 -11.06 10.98 -8.27
N ASP A 63 -10.93 12.30 -8.39
CA ASP A 63 -9.95 13.08 -7.64
C ASP A 63 -10.15 12.96 -6.13
N ARG A 64 -11.41 12.91 -5.67
CA ARG A 64 -11.71 12.81 -4.23
C ARG A 64 -11.20 11.50 -3.67
N LEU A 65 -11.54 10.38 -4.30
CA LEU A 65 -11.06 9.07 -3.87
C LEU A 65 -9.53 8.99 -3.96
N ALA A 66 -8.93 9.52 -5.03
CA ALA A 66 -7.48 9.54 -5.17
C ALA A 66 -6.79 10.30 -4.01
N ILE A 67 -7.33 11.45 -3.59
CA ILE A 67 -6.81 12.22 -2.45
C ILE A 67 -6.96 11.42 -1.15
N GLU A 68 -8.13 10.82 -0.89
CA GLU A 68 -8.37 10.01 0.30
C GLU A 68 -7.37 8.85 0.41
N MET A 69 -7.13 8.15 -0.71
CA MET A 69 -6.16 7.06 -0.77
C MET A 69 -4.71 7.52 -0.55
N LEU A 70 -4.33 8.70 -1.03
CA LEU A 70 -3.00 9.27 -0.76
C LEU A 70 -2.83 9.60 0.73
N CYS A 71 -3.83 10.21 1.35
CA CYS A 71 -3.80 10.51 2.78
C CYS A 71 -3.69 9.23 3.62
N GLU A 72 -4.44 8.19 3.28
CA GLU A 72 -4.36 6.89 3.95
C GLU A 72 -2.95 6.27 3.80
N ALA A 73 -2.36 6.33 2.60
CA ALA A 73 -1.01 5.83 2.38
C ALA A 73 0.05 6.57 3.22
N ASP A 74 -0.09 7.90 3.37
CA ASP A 74 0.77 8.71 4.24
C ASP A 74 0.60 8.32 5.73
N LEU A 75 -0.61 7.99 6.17
CA LEU A 75 -0.89 7.53 7.54
C LEU A 75 -0.30 6.14 7.80
N MET A 76 -0.38 5.22 6.83
CA MET A 76 0.22 3.89 6.94
C MET A 76 1.75 3.96 7.11
N GLU A 77 2.43 4.84 6.37
CA GLU A 77 3.88 5.06 6.52
C GLU A 77 4.24 5.62 7.90
N GLN A 78 3.43 6.53 8.42
CA GLN A 78 3.61 7.09 9.77
C GLN A 78 3.37 6.04 10.85
N GLY A 79 2.29 5.26 10.74
CA GLY A 79 1.95 4.17 11.66
C GLY A 79 3.08 3.14 11.74
N ASN A 80 3.54 2.64 10.59
CA ASN A 80 4.65 1.69 10.52
C ASN A 80 5.92 2.24 11.17
N LYS A 81 6.23 3.54 10.97
CA LYS A 81 7.38 4.17 11.61
C LYS A 81 7.23 4.25 13.13
N ILE A 82 6.04 4.56 13.64
CA ILE A 82 5.76 4.61 15.08
C ILE A 82 5.91 3.22 15.70
N ASP A 83 5.40 2.19 15.04
CA ASP A 83 5.46 0.82 15.56
C ASP A 83 6.89 0.28 15.56
N LEU A 84 7.71 0.62 14.55
CA LEU A 84 9.14 0.31 14.57
C LEU A 84 9.87 0.96 15.76
N LEU A 85 9.58 2.24 16.04
CA LEU A 85 10.20 2.96 17.16
C LEU A 85 9.83 2.36 18.52
N LYS A 86 8.57 1.96 18.71
CA LYS A 86 8.14 1.27 19.94
C LYS A 86 8.85 -0.07 20.14
N ASN A 87 9.05 -0.82 19.05
CA ASN A 87 9.76 -2.10 19.12
C ASN A 87 11.24 -1.92 19.48
N GLU A 88 11.89 -0.85 19.02
CA GLU A 88 13.28 -0.52 19.42
C GLU A 88 13.36 -0.14 20.91
N ASP A 89 12.42 0.66 21.41
CA ASP A 89 12.35 1.04 22.82
C ASP A 89 12.13 -0.19 23.74
N GLU A 90 11.26 -1.12 23.33
CA GLU A 90 11.02 -2.37 24.07
C GLU A 90 12.24 -3.31 24.06
N LEU A 91 12.96 -3.43 22.94
CA LEU A 91 14.20 -4.20 22.88
C LEU A 91 15.32 -3.58 23.73
N GLY A 92 15.40 -2.26 23.79
CA GLY A 92 16.32 -1.52 24.67
C GLY A 92 16.08 -1.82 26.14
N GLN A 93 14.81 -1.74 26.60
CA GLN A 93 14.47 -2.01 28.00
C GLN A 93 14.62 -3.48 28.39
N ASN A 94 14.42 -4.42 27.46
CA ASN A 94 14.57 -5.85 27.78
C ASN A 94 16.04 -6.22 28.03
N ASN A 95 17.01 -5.56 27.36
CA ASN A 95 18.43 -5.76 27.64
C ASN A 95 18.85 -5.25 29.03
N ASP A 96 18.23 -4.19 29.54
CA ASP A 96 18.51 -3.66 30.88
C ASP A 96 18.06 -4.63 31.99
N ILE A 97 17.02 -5.44 31.75
CA ILE A 97 16.55 -6.47 32.69
C ILE A 97 17.58 -7.60 32.85
N TRP A 98 18.27 -7.99 31.77
CA TRP A 98 19.31 -9.02 31.82
C TRP A 98 20.61 -8.55 32.50
N GLY A 99 20.91 -7.25 32.46
CA GLY A 99 22.03 -6.67 33.22
C GLY A 99 21.86 -6.79 34.74
N VAL A 100 20.63 -6.57 35.23
CA VAL A 100 20.32 -6.66 36.67
C VAL A 100 20.40 -8.11 37.19
N TYR A 101 20.04 -9.10 36.36
CA TYR A 101 20.16 -10.51 36.76
C TYR A 101 21.61 -11.02 36.80
N ALA A 102 22.52 -10.45 35.98
CA ALA A 102 23.94 -10.79 36.03
C ALA A 102 24.59 -10.29 37.34
N ASP A 103 24.32 -9.03 37.71
CA ASP A 103 24.86 -8.41 38.92
C ASP A 103 24.32 -9.05 40.21
N GLN A 104 23.03 -9.44 40.23
CA GLN A 104 22.43 -10.09 41.40
C GLN A 104 23.02 -11.49 41.67
N LYS A 105 23.45 -12.21 40.63
CA LYS A 105 24.10 -13.51 40.77
C LYS A 105 25.54 -13.38 41.28
N GLU A 106 26.23 -12.31 40.93
CA GLU A 106 27.59 -12.03 41.39
C GLU A 106 27.62 -11.64 42.87
N MET A 107 26.62 -10.87 43.33
CA MET A 107 26.51 -10.46 44.74
C MET A 107 26.15 -11.64 45.67
N ASN A 108 25.30 -12.57 45.23
CA ASN A 108 24.93 -13.76 46.02
C ASN A 108 26.07 -14.79 46.15
N ASN A 109 27.03 -14.80 45.21
CA ASN A 109 28.19 -15.70 45.30
C ASN A 109 29.29 -15.16 46.23
N GLN A 110 29.35 -13.85 46.51
CA GLN A 110 30.32 -13.29 47.46
C GLN A 110 29.86 -13.41 48.93
N VAL A 111 28.55 -13.38 49.20
CA VAL A 111 28.01 -13.47 50.57
C VAL A 111 28.17 -14.89 51.16
N ASN A 112 28.36 -15.91 50.33
CA ASN A 112 28.39 -17.32 50.77
C ASN A 112 29.81 -17.90 51.00
N ILE A 113 30.87 -17.08 50.94
CA ILE A 113 32.27 -17.53 51.12
C ILE A 113 32.88 -17.04 52.45
N SER A 114 32.08 -16.44 53.34
CA SER A 114 32.54 -15.93 54.64
C SER A 114 32.03 -16.71 55.86
N GLU A 115 31.38 -17.87 55.67
CA GLU A 115 30.87 -18.72 56.77
C GLU A 115 31.41 -20.17 56.77
N LEU A 116 32.65 -20.38 56.33
CA LEU A 116 33.40 -21.63 56.58
C LEU A 116 34.74 -21.32 57.24
#